data_AF-A0A077ZF03-F1
#
_entry.id   AF-A0A077ZF03-F1
#
_cell.length_a   1.000
_cell.length_b   1.000
_cell.length_c   1.000
_cell.angle_alpha   90.00
_cell.angle_beta   90.00
_cell.angle_gamma   90.00
#
_symmetry.space_group_name_H-M   'P 1'
#
loop_
_entity.id
_entity.type
_entity.pdbx_description
1 polymer ?
#
loop_
_entity_poly.entity_id
_entity_poly.type
_entity_poly.pdbx_seq_one_letter_code
_entity_poly.pdbx_strand_id
1 'polypeptide(L)'
;MFYAAVHKIKPRTVSGCWKRFWGDTVSECEDLAAISEEVMKVVNIAKELGGKGFSDMIEDDIREHTEDRGEPFTNEELEGLMQSPTGSDDDVIEDTGAQTPSDWTLQKHASIFQQAQALKDMIAECDSSMERGIMVA
;
A
#
# COMPACT_ATOMS: atom_id res chain seq x y z
N MET A 1 -9.91 -30.28 15.21
CA MET A 1 -11.23 -29.84 14.70
C MET A 1 -11.14 -28.58 13.84
N PHE A 2 -10.28 -27.61 14.17
CA PHE A 2 -10.17 -26.32 13.45
C PHE A 2 -9.83 -26.46 11.96
N TYR A 3 -8.85 -27.32 11.61
CA TYR A 3 -8.44 -27.55 10.22
C TYR A 3 -9.58 -28.01 9.30
N ALA A 4 -10.41 -28.94 9.78
CA ALA A 4 -11.58 -29.41 9.05
C ALA A 4 -12.67 -28.34 8.92
N ALA A 5 -12.71 -27.36 9.83
CA ALA A 5 -13.62 -26.23 9.73
C ALA A 5 -13.15 -25.25 8.66
N VAL A 6 -11.86 -24.87 8.64
CA VAL A 6 -11.31 -23.93 7.65
C VAL A 6 -11.51 -24.41 6.21
N HIS A 7 -11.23 -25.69 5.93
CA HIS A 7 -11.46 -26.26 4.58
C HIS A 7 -12.94 -26.35 4.18
N LYS A 8 -13.87 -26.32 5.15
CA LYS A 8 -15.31 -26.28 4.87
C LYS A 8 -15.83 -24.86 4.63
N ILE A 9 -15.08 -23.84 5.04
CA ILE A 9 -15.47 -22.45 4.81
C ILE A 9 -15.30 -22.15 3.33
N LYS A 10 -16.40 -21.77 2.69
CA LYS A 10 -16.38 -21.38 1.28
C LYS A 10 -15.62 -20.06 1.13
N PRO A 11 -14.80 -19.87 0.07
CA PRO A 11 -14.11 -18.61 -0.18
C PRO A 11 -15.03 -17.38 -0.15
N ARG A 12 -16.26 -17.49 -0.69
CA ARG A 12 -17.30 -16.45 -0.60
C ARG A 12 -17.65 -16.04 0.83
N THR A 13 -17.63 -16.98 1.78
CA THR A 13 -17.90 -16.67 3.19
C THR A 13 -16.77 -15.86 3.79
N VAL A 14 -15.52 -16.21 3.47
CA VAL A 14 -14.36 -15.42 3.88
C VAL A 14 -14.42 -14.03 3.25
N SER A 15 -14.57 -13.93 1.92
CA SER A 15 -14.62 -12.62 1.25
C SER A 15 -15.74 -11.73 1.80
N GLY A 16 -16.92 -12.29 2.07
CA GLY A 16 -18.03 -11.56 2.69
C GLY A 16 -17.70 -11.02 4.09
N CYS A 17 -16.98 -11.79 4.92
CA CYS A 17 -16.50 -11.32 6.22
C CYS A 17 -15.50 -10.17 6.07
N TRP A 18 -14.58 -10.25 5.10
CA TRP A 18 -13.57 -9.21 4.86
C TRP A 18 -14.15 -7.95 4.21
N LYS A 19 -15.15 -8.08 3.33
CA LYS A 19 -15.89 -6.96 2.73
C LYS A 19 -16.52 -6.05 3.79
N ARG A 20 -16.95 -6.63 4.92
CA ARG A 20 -17.45 -5.84 6.06
C ARG A 20 -16.37 -4.94 6.68
N PHE A 21 -15.11 -5.38 6.70
CA PHE A 21 -14.01 -4.62 7.28
C PHE A 21 -13.35 -3.66 6.27
N TRP A 22 -13.29 -4.04 4.99
CA TRP A 22 -12.54 -3.31 3.95
C TRP A 22 -13.44 -2.65 2.89
N GLY A 23 -14.76 -2.58 3.13
CA GLY A 23 -15.72 -1.96 2.22
C GLY A 23 -15.72 -2.62 0.84
N ASP A 24 -15.91 -1.81 -0.20
CA ASP A 24 -15.98 -2.27 -1.60
C ASP A 24 -14.60 -2.63 -2.21
N THR A 25 -13.50 -2.46 -1.48
CA THR A 25 -12.15 -2.82 -1.97
C THR A 25 -11.98 -4.33 -2.12
N VAL A 26 -12.66 -5.13 -1.28
CA VAL A 26 -12.63 -6.60 -1.39
C VAL A 26 -13.69 -7.04 -2.40
N SER A 27 -13.28 -7.23 -3.65
CA SER A 27 -14.15 -7.80 -4.68
C SER A 27 -14.48 -9.26 -4.35
N GLU A 28 -15.64 -9.72 -4.83
CA GLU A 28 -15.99 -11.13 -4.68
C GLU A 28 -15.00 -11.96 -5.50
N CYS A 29 -14.17 -12.76 -4.81
CA CYS A 29 -13.27 -13.74 -5.44
C CYS A 29 -14.11 -14.87 -6.04
N GLU A 30 -14.79 -14.62 -7.15
CA GLU A 30 -15.62 -15.64 -7.81
C GLU A 30 -14.81 -16.48 -8.81
N ASP A 31 -13.72 -15.95 -9.34
CA ASP A 31 -13.01 -16.59 -10.45
C ASP A 31 -11.60 -17.01 -10.07
N LEU A 32 -11.47 -18.10 -9.29
CA LEU A 32 -10.18 -18.83 -9.24
C LEU A 32 -9.76 -19.32 -10.63
N ALA A 33 -10.73 -19.50 -11.54
CA ALA A 33 -10.46 -19.79 -12.95
C ALA A 33 -9.62 -18.69 -13.64
N ALA A 34 -9.73 -17.43 -13.22
CA ALA A 34 -8.95 -16.33 -13.77
C ALA A 34 -7.45 -16.45 -13.41
N ILE A 35 -7.11 -17.13 -12.30
CA ILE A 35 -5.72 -17.24 -11.84
C ILE A 35 -4.86 -17.94 -12.88
N SER A 36 -5.35 -19.01 -13.53
CA SER A 36 -4.57 -19.72 -14.55
C SER A 36 -4.24 -18.84 -15.75
N GLU A 37 -5.16 -17.96 -16.16
CA GLU A 37 -4.91 -17.00 -17.24
C GLU A 37 -3.85 -15.96 -16.83
N GLU A 38 -3.93 -15.45 -15.60
CA GLU A 38 -2.96 -14.49 -15.07
C GLU A 38 -1.57 -15.09 -14.88
N VAL A 39 -1.48 -16.34 -14.41
CA VAL A 39 -0.22 -17.08 -14.29
C VAL A 39 0.48 -17.16 -15.66
N MET A 40 -0.26 -17.53 -16.70
CA MET A 40 0.26 -17.58 -18.07
C MET A 40 0.70 -16.19 -18.58
N LYS A 41 -0.02 -15.12 -18.24
CA LYS A 41 0.39 -13.74 -18.59
C LYS A 41 1.73 -13.38 -17.94
N VAL A 42 1.92 -13.70 -16.66
CA VAL A 42 3.19 -13.44 -15.96
C VAL A 42 4.35 -14.21 -16.60
N VAL A 43 4.14 -15.49 -16.93
CA VAL A 43 5.15 -16.30 -17.63
C VAL A 43 5.52 -15.70 -19.00
N ASN A 44 4.52 -15.24 -19.77
CA ASN A 44 4.77 -14.63 -21.07
C ASN A 44 5.52 -13.31 -20.93
N ILE A 45 5.15 -12.47 -19.98
CA ILE A 45 5.84 -11.19 -19.71
C ILE A 45 7.30 -11.44 -19.33
N ALA A 46 7.59 -12.43 -18.47
CA ALA A 46 8.97 -12.77 -18.13
C ALA A 46 9.77 -13.25 -19.34
N LYS A 47 9.16 -14.06 -20.21
CA LYS A 47 9.79 -14.51 -21.45
C LYS A 47 10.09 -13.36 -22.40
N GLU A 48 9.19 -12.38 -22.49
CA GLU A 48 9.38 -11.16 -23.28
C GLU A 48 10.47 -10.24 -22.71
N LEU A 49 10.50 -10.06 -21.39
CA LEU A 49 11.56 -9.31 -20.71
C LEU A 49 12.93 -9.95 -20.95
N GLY A 50 12.96 -11.28 -21.00
CA GLY A 50 14.16 -12.06 -21.23
C GLY A 50 15.18 -11.93 -20.08
N GLY A 51 16.31 -12.60 -20.26
CA GLY A 51 17.35 -12.67 -19.24
C GLY A 51 17.27 -13.96 -18.42
N LYS A 52 18.40 -14.30 -17.81
CA LYS A 52 18.58 -15.56 -17.07
C LYS A 52 17.61 -15.63 -15.90
N GLY A 53 16.82 -16.70 -15.82
CA GLY A 53 15.77 -16.89 -14.82
C GLY A 53 14.39 -16.43 -15.27
N PHE A 54 14.29 -15.40 -16.12
CA PHE A 54 13.00 -14.97 -16.69
C PHE A 54 12.62 -15.74 -17.94
N SER A 55 13.58 -15.97 -18.85
CA SER A 55 13.36 -16.77 -20.06
C SER A 55 13.06 -18.24 -19.77
N ASP A 56 13.57 -18.74 -18.64
CA ASP A 56 13.42 -20.12 -18.19
C ASP A 56 12.16 -20.34 -17.33
N MET A 57 11.43 -19.27 -17.01
CA MET A 57 10.30 -19.30 -16.09
C MET A 57 9.15 -20.13 -16.66
N ILE A 58 8.65 -21.06 -15.85
CA ILE A 58 7.54 -21.95 -16.18
C ILE A 58 6.30 -21.65 -15.33
N GLU A 59 5.17 -22.19 -15.76
CA GLU A 59 3.89 -22.02 -15.06
C GLU A 59 3.99 -22.48 -13.59
N ASP A 60 4.68 -23.59 -13.34
CA ASP A 60 4.85 -24.17 -12.02
C ASP A 60 5.58 -23.24 -11.04
N ASP A 61 6.55 -22.44 -11.50
CA ASP A 61 7.29 -21.49 -10.64
C ASP A 61 6.34 -20.44 -10.04
N ILE A 62 5.38 -19.96 -10.85
CA ILE A 62 4.39 -18.98 -10.40
C ILE A 62 3.27 -19.67 -9.63
N ARG A 63 2.86 -20.87 -10.07
CA ARG A 63 1.80 -21.62 -9.42
C ARG A 63 2.19 -22.01 -8.00
N GLU A 64 3.45 -22.42 -7.78
CA GLU A 64 4.02 -22.67 -6.45
C GLU A 64 3.83 -21.45 -5.56
N HIS A 65 4.13 -20.24 -6.03
CA HIS A 65 3.95 -19.02 -5.24
C HIS A 65 2.49 -18.62 -5.00
N THR A 66 1.56 -18.96 -5.90
CA THR A 66 0.12 -18.67 -5.71
C THR A 66 -0.59 -19.70 -4.83
N GLU A 67 -0.11 -20.95 -4.85
CA GLU A 67 -0.65 -22.04 -4.05
C GLU A 67 0.03 -22.16 -2.68
N ASP A 68 1.25 -21.65 -2.54
CA ASP A 68 1.94 -21.47 -1.27
C ASP A 68 1.17 -20.42 -0.45
N ARG A 69 0.20 -20.92 0.31
CA ARG A 69 -0.61 -20.11 1.23
C ARG A 69 0.16 -19.72 2.49
N GLY A 70 1.47 -20.00 2.54
CA GLY A 70 2.25 -19.96 3.77
C GLY A 70 1.68 -20.91 4.82
N GLU A 71 2.40 -21.11 5.91
CA GLU A 71 1.75 -21.62 7.10
C GLU A 71 0.73 -20.57 7.57
N PRO A 72 -0.54 -20.93 7.80
CA PRO A 72 -1.49 -19.98 8.34
C PRO A 72 -0.95 -19.47 9.68
N PHE A 73 -0.93 -18.15 9.85
CA PHE A 73 -0.50 -17.54 11.10
C PHE A 73 -1.15 -18.25 12.28
N THR A 74 -0.32 -18.65 13.23
CA THR A 74 -0.79 -19.15 14.52
C THR A 74 -1.55 -18.02 15.22
N ASN A 75 -2.50 -18.37 16.10
CA ASN A 75 -3.28 -17.36 16.82
C ASN A 75 -2.37 -16.37 17.59
N GLU A 76 -1.22 -16.85 18.05
CA GLU A 76 -0.22 -16.07 18.79
C GLU A 76 0.50 -15.05 17.89
N GLU A 77 0.85 -15.42 16.66
CA GLU A 77 1.37 -14.47 15.66
C GLU A 77 0.32 -13.44 15.25
N LEU A 78 -0.94 -13.85 15.09
CA LEU A 78 -2.02 -12.95 14.72
C LEU A 78 -2.33 -11.94 15.84
N GLU A 79 -2.39 -12.39 17.10
CA GLU A 79 -2.50 -11.48 18.26
C GLU A 79 -1.29 -10.55 18.35
N GLY A 80 -0.07 -11.06 18.12
CA GLY A 80 1.15 -10.25 18.09
C GLY A 80 1.11 -9.13 17.06
N LEU A 81 0.57 -9.39 15.86
CA LEU A 81 0.39 -8.38 14.82
C LEU A 81 -0.65 -7.32 15.20
N MET A 82 -1.76 -7.72 15.84
CA MET A 82 -2.74 -6.78 16.36
C MET A 82 -2.21 -5.97 17.54
N GLN A 83 -1.26 -6.54 18.28
CA GLN A 83 -0.56 -5.90 19.40
C GLN A 83 0.66 -5.07 18.94
N SER A 84 0.90 -4.93 17.62
CA SER A 84 1.96 -4.03 17.14
C SER A 84 1.81 -2.68 17.83
N PRO A 85 2.74 -2.32 18.74
CA PRO A 85 2.50 -1.23 19.65
C PRO A 85 2.46 0.06 18.85
N THR A 86 1.74 1.05 19.38
CA THR A 86 2.07 2.46 19.20
C THR A 86 3.46 2.72 19.81
N GLY A 87 4.48 2.03 19.29
CA GLY A 87 5.87 2.31 19.50
C GLY A 87 6.14 3.51 18.65
N SER A 88 5.99 4.68 19.29
CA SER A 88 6.70 5.88 18.89
C SER A 88 8.09 5.45 18.45
N ASP A 89 8.41 5.69 17.17
CA ASP A 89 9.79 5.77 16.70
C ASP A 89 10.46 6.92 17.48
N ASP A 90 10.76 6.68 18.75
CA ASP A 90 11.83 7.37 19.46
C ASP A 90 13.07 6.51 19.23
N ASP A 91 13.41 6.35 17.95
CA ASP A 91 14.77 6.08 17.55
C ASP A 91 15.57 7.28 18.06
N VAL A 92 16.16 7.10 19.24
CA VAL A 92 17.26 7.91 19.75
C VAL A 92 18.42 7.70 18.78
N ILE A 93 18.33 8.35 17.63
CA ILE A 93 19.48 8.58 16.77
C ILE A 93 20.30 9.59 17.56
N GLU A 94 21.33 9.09 18.24
CA GLU A 94 22.43 9.88 18.77
C GLU A 94 23.20 10.49 17.58
N ASP A 95 22.56 11.39 16.84
CA ASP A 95 23.24 12.27 15.91
C ASP A 95 23.77 13.44 16.73
N THR A 96 24.94 13.23 17.33
CA THR A 96 25.79 14.26 17.90
C THR A 96 26.35 15.12 16.76
N GLY A 97 25.45 15.76 16.03
CA GLY A 97 25.73 16.54 14.83
C GLY A 97 25.09 17.91 14.91
N ALA A 98 25.30 18.62 16.03
CA ALA A 98 25.03 20.05 16.24
C ALA A 98 24.04 20.67 15.23
N GLN A 99 22.78 20.21 15.24
CA GLN A 99 21.74 20.84 14.43
C GLN A 99 21.58 22.25 14.97
N THR A 100 22.02 23.23 14.19
CA THR A 100 21.71 24.64 14.44
C THR A 100 20.21 24.74 14.62
N PRO A 101 19.72 25.30 15.74
CA PRO A 101 18.29 25.52 15.95
C PRO A 101 17.74 26.19 14.71
N SER A 102 16.77 25.54 14.07
CA SER A 102 16.22 26.09 12.84
C SER A 102 15.64 27.47 13.15
N ASP A 103 16.07 28.50 12.41
CA ASP A 103 15.70 29.91 12.65
C ASP A 103 14.22 30.22 12.30
N TRP A 104 13.33 29.24 12.44
CA TRP A 104 11.89 29.35 12.21
C TRP A 104 11.26 30.22 13.29
N THR A 105 11.21 31.52 13.04
CA THR A 105 10.43 32.44 13.85
C THR A 105 9.00 32.55 13.31
N LEU A 106 8.04 32.89 14.18
CA LEU A 106 6.66 33.19 13.76
C LEU A 106 6.61 34.27 12.67
N GLN A 107 7.57 35.20 12.68
CA GLN A 107 7.72 36.22 11.65
C GLN A 107 8.03 35.62 10.27
N LYS A 108 8.90 34.60 10.19
CA LYS A 108 9.17 33.89 8.93
C LYS A 108 7.95 33.13 8.43
N HIS A 109 7.24 32.47 9.35
CA HIS A 109 5.96 31.82 9.04
C HIS A 109 4.98 32.82 8.43
N ALA A 110 4.74 33.95 9.11
CA ALA A 110 3.85 35.00 8.61
C ALA A 110 4.30 35.55 7.24
N SER A 111 5.60 35.73 7.03
CA SER A 111 6.15 36.19 5.74
C SER A 111 5.87 35.20 4.61
N ILE A 112 6.02 33.89 4.85
CA ILE A 112 5.72 32.85 3.87
C ILE A 112 4.23 32.85 3.51
N PHE A 113 3.35 32.91 4.50
CA PHE A 113 1.90 32.96 4.24
C PHE A 113 1.49 34.22 3.48
N GLN A 114 2.09 35.37 3.77
CA GLN A 114 1.86 36.60 3.00
C GLN A 114 2.31 36.46 1.55
N GLN A 115 3.47 35.85 1.30
CA GLN A 115 3.97 35.61 -0.06
C GLN A 115 3.08 34.61 -0.82
N ALA A 116 2.65 33.53 -0.17
CA ALA A 116 1.75 32.55 -0.76
C ALA A 116 0.40 33.18 -1.13
N GLN A 117 -0.13 34.07 -0.28
CA GLN A 117 -1.36 34.80 -0.55
C GLN A 117 -1.19 35.77 -1.73
N ALA A 118 -0.09 36.52 -1.79
CA ALA A 118 0.21 37.40 -2.92
C ALA A 118 0.35 36.61 -4.24
N LEU A 119 0.99 35.44 -4.20
CA LEU A 119 1.10 34.54 -5.35
C LEU A 119 -0.27 34.06 -5.83
N LYS A 120 -1.13 33.65 -4.90
CA LYS A 120 -2.51 33.25 -5.20
C LYS A 120 -3.27 34.36 -5.93
N ASP A 121 -3.14 35.60 -5.46
CA ASP A 121 -3.84 36.75 -6.03
C ASP A 121 -3.30 37.11 -7.42
N MET A 122 -1.97 37.05 -7.64
CA MET A 122 -1.37 37.24 -8.97
C MET A 122 -1.85 36.18 -9.97
N ILE A 123 -1.96 34.91 -9.54
CA ILE A 123 -2.43 33.82 -10.40
C ILE A 123 -3.90 34.03 -10.78
N ALA A 124 -4.73 34.47 -9.84
CA ALA A 124 -6.13 34.78 -10.09
C ALA A 124 -6.32 35.94 -11.09
N GLU A 125 -5.39 36.90 -11.11
CA GLU A 125 -5.37 37.98 -12.12
C GLU A 125 -4.99 37.48 -13.52
N CYS A 126 -4.06 36.51 -13.61
CA CYS A 126 -3.66 35.92 -14.89
C CYS A 126 -4.74 35.01 -15.51
N ASP A 127 -5.38 34.16 -14.70
CA ASP A 127 -6.47 33.27 -15.13
C ASP A 127 -7.38 32.91 -13.97
N SER A 128 -8.62 33.40 -14.00
CA SER A 128 -9.63 33.10 -12.98
C SER A 128 -9.98 31.60 -12.91
N SER A 129 -9.71 30.82 -13.96
CA SER A 129 -9.92 29.36 -13.94
C SER A 129 -8.77 28.61 -13.24
N MET A 130 -7.58 29.20 -13.05
CA MET A 130 -6.46 28.56 -12.35
C MET A 130 -6.68 28.44 -10.85
N GLU A 131 -7.60 29.20 -10.26
CA GLU A 131 -7.95 29.11 -8.83
C GLU A 131 -8.42 27.70 -8.45
N ARG A 132 -9.04 26.96 -9.39
CA ARG A 132 -9.48 25.58 -9.18
C ARG A 132 -8.33 24.58 -9.02
N GLY A 133 -7.13 24.88 -9.55
CA GLY A 133 -5.98 23.98 -9.46
C GLY A 133 -5.23 24.05 -8.12
N ILE A 134 -5.26 25.20 -7.45
CA ILE A 134 -4.48 25.43 -6.23
C ILE A 134 -5.23 25.01 -4.96
N MET A 135 -6.57 24.96 -5.00
CA MET A 135 -7.38 24.66 -3.81
C MET A 135 -7.44 23.15 -3.44
N VAL A 136 -6.78 22.26 -4.19
CA VAL A 136 -6.94 20.80 -4.04
C VAL A 136 -5.72 20.12 -3.37
N ALA A 137 -4.96 20.84 -2.54
CA ALA A 137 -3.96 20.24 -1.64
C ALA A 137 -4.24 20.68 -0.20
#